data_AF-A0A9P7W3U1-F1
#
_entry.id   AF-A0A9P7W3U1-F1
#
_cell.length_a   1.000
_cell.length_b   1.000
_cell.length_c   1.000
_cell.angle_alpha   90.00
_cell.angle_beta   90.00
_cell.angle_gamma   90.00
#
_symmetry.space_group_name_H-M   'P 1'
#
loop_
_entity.id
_entity.type
_entity.pdbx_description
1 polymer ?
#
loop_
_entity_poly.entity_id
_entity_poly.type
_entity_poly.pdbx_seq_one_letter_code
_entity_poly.pdbx_strand_id
1 'polypeptide(L)'
;MELSCASYACQDRYHCFDSSNQLIICRRIVLGTRDLIGRQSVKVLSPYHNCCNDAEADRVRAEHPGEIECIHKYRTLGLITLTRGEPFLLPMSRVYVYAPLAIGDMPFELPDIYTQRVLALATPPFHPNYTLDRFMARNLTPPYLSNQVDIVHVSLDQPSVRILSIINCARKGSGNLALDLLWNTLGGDGEVNLDSLMARAQFGQRVDDTTIVILPL
;
A
#
# COMPACT_ATOMS: atom_id res chain seq x y z
N MET A 1 12.32 -29.76 5.05
CA MET A 1 11.17 -29.05 5.67
C MET A 1 10.86 -27.83 4.81
N GLU A 2 9.90 -28.00 3.91
CA GLU A 2 9.53 -27.00 2.91
C GLU A 2 8.57 -25.98 3.53
N LEU A 3 8.80 -24.70 3.22
CA LEU A 3 7.80 -23.67 3.46
C LEU A 3 6.85 -23.71 2.26
N SER A 4 5.78 -24.51 2.38
CA SER A 4 4.61 -24.35 1.50
C SER A 4 3.88 -23.05 1.88
N CYS A 5 4.51 -21.92 1.57
CA CYS A 5 3.81 -20.66 1.37
C CYS A 5 3.00 -20.81 0.09
N ALA A 6 1.85 -21.48 0.20
CA ALA A 6 0.83 -21.46 -0.83
C ALA A 6 0.44 -20.00 -1.08
N SER A 7 0.98 -19.42 -2.17
CA SER A 7 0.34 -18.51 -3.13
C SER A 7 -0.73 -17.48 -2.68
N TYR A 8 -0.77 -17.07 -1.41
CA TYR A 8 -1.59 -15.95 -0.92
C TYR A 8 -1.05 -14.57 -1.34
N ALA A 9 0.15 -14.53 -1.93
CA ALA A 9 0.63 -13.39 -2.69
C ALA A 9 -0.10 -13.34 -4.05
N CYS A 10 -1.20 -12.58 -4.10
CA CYS A 10 -1.99 -12.26 -5.30
C CYS A 10 -2.42 -13.46 -6.16
N GLN A 11 -3.35 -14.28 -5.65
CA GLN A 11 -4.33 -14.90 -6.55
C GLN A 11 -5.16 -13.83 -7.28
N ASP A 12 -5.45 -12.71 -6.60
CA ASP A 12 -6.04 -11.49 -7.16
C ASP A 12 -5.04 -10.61 -7.91
N ARG A 13 -4.35 -11.18 -8.90
CA ARG A 13 -3.41 -10.45 -9.78
C ARG A 13 -4.03 -9.25 -10.52
N TYR A 14 -5.36 -9.17 -10.55
CA TYR A 14 -6.13 -8.10 -11.20
C TYR A 14 -6.45 -6.90 -10.29
N HIS A 15 -6.23 -6.98 -8.97
CA HIS A 15 -6.58 -5.89 -8.03
C HIS A 15 -5.39 -5.00 -7.63
N CYS A 16 -4.17 -5.35 -8.01
CA CYS A 16 -2.96 -4.56 -7.73
C CYS A 16 -2.46 -3.73 -8.92
N PHE A 17 -3.14 -3.80 -10.08
CA PHE A 17 -2.80 -3.05 -11.27
C PHE A 17 -4.03 -2.34 -11.81
N ASP A 18 -3.90 -1.06 -12.18
CA ASP A 18 -4.98 -0.35 -12.86
C ASP A 18 -5.08 -0.73 -14.34
N SER A 19 -6.06 -0.15 -15.07
CA SER A 19 -6.23 -0.37 -16.51
C SER A 19 -5.04 0.05 -17.38
N SER A 20 -4.08 0.77 -16.81
CA SER A 20 -2.82 1.19 -17.45
C SER A 20 -1.64 0.33 -16.99
N ASN A 21 -1.90 -0.77 -16.27
CA ASN A 21 -0.92 -1.71 -15.76
C ASN A 21 0.08 -1.08 -14.76
N GLN A 22 -0.32 0.02 -14.10
CA GLN A 22 0.48 0.65 -13.05
C GLN A 22 0.15 0.01 -11.70
N LEU A 23 1.20 -0.32 -10.92
CA LEU A 23 1.05 -0.93 -9.60
C LEU A 23 0.33 0.02 -8.63
N ILE A 24 -0.55 -0.56 -7.82
CA ILE A 24 -1.30 0.12 -6.77
C ILE A 24 -0.56 -0.09 -5.44
N ILE A 25 -0.41 0.99 -4.66
CA ILE A 25 0.27 0.95 -3.36
C ILE A 25 -0.49 0.00 -2.42
N CYS A 26 0.10 -1.17 -2.19
CA CYS A 26 -0.49 -2.27 -1.43
C CYS A 26 0.32 -2.56 -0.17
N ARG A 27 0.22 -1.68 0.84
CA ARG A 27 0.77 -1.99 2.16
C ARG A 27 -0.14 -3.00 2.87
N ARG A 28 0.44 -4.12 3.28
CA ARG A 28 -0.22 -5.13 4.12
C ARG A 28 0.62 -5.44 5.35
N ILE A 29 -0.04 -5.40 6.50
CA ILE A 29 0.46 -5.94 7.76
C ILE A 29 -0.06 -7.37 7.88
N VAL A 30 0.84 -8.32 8.06
CA VAL A 30 0.51 -9.75 8.11
C VAL A 30 1.15 -10.38 9.35
N LEU A 31 0.33 -11.08 10.13
CA LEU A 31 0.77 -11.89 11.26
C LEU A 31 0.86 -13.36 10.83
N GLY A 32 2.08 -13.87 10.72
CA GLY A 32 2.35 -15.30 10.68
C GLY A 32 2.42 -15.87 12.10
N THR A 33 1.78 -17.00 12.34
CA THR A 33 1.89 -17.79 13.56
C THR A 33 2.27 -19.23 13.24
N ARG A 34 2.97 -19.90 14.17
CA ARG A 34 3.23 -21.34 14.12
C ARG A 34 2.78 -22.01 15.41
N ASP A 35 1.94 -23.04 15.31
CA ASP A 35 1.48 -23.81 16.46
C ASP A 35 2.51 -24.84 16.96
N LEU A 36 2.21 -25.49 18.09
CA LEU A 36 3.08 -26.50 18.72
C LEU A 36 3.29 -27.75 17.86
N ILE A 37 2.39 -28.00 16.90
CA ILE A 37 2.47 -29.12 15.94
C ILE A 37 3.26 -28.73 14.68
N GLY A 38 3.75 -27.49 14.60
CA GLY A 38 4.51 -26.96 13.48
C GLY A 38 3.66 -26.43 12.32
N ARG A 39 2.32 -26.51 12.41
CA ARG A 39 1.41 -25.95 11.41
C ARG A 39 1.48 -24.42 11.47
N GLN A 40 1.45 -23.81 10.29
CA GLN A 40 1.56 -22.37 10.12
C GLN A 40 0.19 -21.79 9.74
N SER A 41 -0.11 -20.59 10.24
CA SER A 41 -1.29 -19.83 9.83
C SER A 41 -0.92 -18.37 9.60
N VAL A 42 -1.65 -17.72 8.72
CA VAL A 42 -1.36 -16.36 8.26
C VAL A 42 -2.64 -15.54 8.40
N LYS A 43 -2.60 -14.44 9.15
CA LYS A 43 -3.71 -13.50 9.32
C LYS A 43 -3.31 -12.12 8.80
N VAL A 44 -4.04 -11.63 7.80
CA VAL A 44 -3.93 -10.23 7.37
C VAL A 44 -4.55 -9.35 8.46
N LEU A 45 -3.82 -8.30 8.88
CA LEU A 45 -4.23 -7.39 9.94
C LEU A 45 -4.69 -6.01 9.43
N SER A 46 -4.31 -5.61 8.22
CA SER A 46 -4.73 -4.35 7.62
C SER A 46 -5.51 -4.56 6.32
N PRO A 47 -6.66 -3.88 6.10
CA PRO A 47 -7.31 -3.83 4.80
C PRO A 47 -6.50 -2.98 3.82
N TYR A 48 -6.99 -2.87 2.59
CA TYR A 48 -6.47 -1.92 1.60
C TYR A 48 -7.20 -0.58 1.69
N HIS A 49 -6.46 0.52 1.76
CA HIS A 49 -6.98 1.89 1.72
C HIS A 49 -6.73 2.54 0.35
N ASN A 50 -7.31 1.91 -0.68
CA ASN A 50 -7.20 2.33 -2.07
C ASN A 50 -8.56 2.17 -2.77
N CYS A 51 -8.68 2.77 -3.95
CA CYS A 51 -9.93 2.80 -4.71
C CYS A 51 -10.32 1.46 -5.36
N CYS A 52 -9.54 0.39 -5.16
CA CYS A 52 -9.89 -0.99 -5.54
C CYS A 52 -10.53 -1.77 -4.39
N ASN A 53 -10.61 -1.18 -3.19
CA ASN A 53 -11.52 -1.60 -2.14
C ASN A 53 -12.83 -0.83 -2.30
N ASP A 54 -13.88 -1.50 -2.78
CA ASP A 54 -15.17 -0.85 -3.06
C ASP A 54 -15.74 -0.11 -1.83
N ALA A 55 -15.54 -0.65 -0.62
CA ALA A 55 -15.99 0.01 0.61
C ALA A 55 -15.26 1.35 0.90
N GLU A 56 -14.00 1.49 0.48
CA GLU A 56 -13.27 2.76 0.56
C GLU A 56 -13.68 3.72 -0.56
N ALA A 57 -13.87 3.22 -1.77
CA ALA A 57 -14.36 4.03 -2.89
C ALA A 57 -15.77 4.57 -2.62
N ASP A 58 -16.66 3.75 -2.05
CA ASP A 58 -18.02 4.14 -1.66
C ASP A 58 -18.04 5.07 -0.45
N ARG A 59 -17.12 4.92 0.51
CA ARG A 59 -16.93 5.89 1.59
C ARG A 59 -16.61 7.29 1.03
N VAL A 60 -15.62 7.39 0.13
CA VAL A 60 -15.26 8.67 -0.50
C VAL A 60 -16.43 9.23 -1.32
N ARG A 61 -17.17 8.40 -2.08
CA ARG A 61 -18.39 8.86 -2.80
C ARG A 61 -19.49 9.37 -1.86
N ALA A 62 -19.63 8.78 -0.67
CA ALA A 62 -20.61 9.20 0.32
C ALA A 62 -20.20 10.50 1.03
N GLU A 63 -18.89 10.75 1.19
CA GLU A 63 -18.33 12.00 1.73
C GLU A 63 -18.45 13.18 0.75
N HIS A 64 -18.44 12.91 -0.57
CA HIS A 64 -18.55 13.91 -1.64
C HIS A 64 -19.83 13.74 -2.51
N PRO A 65 -21.03 13.96 -1.94
CA PRO A 65 -22.29 13.71 -2.64
C PRO A 65 -22.47 14.61 -3.87
N GLY A 66 -22.70 13.98 -5.02
CA GLY A 66 -22.85 14.64 -6.33
C GLY A 66 -21.57 14.67 -7.16
N GLU A 67 -20.41 14.36 -6.58
CA GLU A 67 -19.12 14.39 -7.27
C GLU A 67 -18.78 13.05 -7.92
N ILE A 68 -19.37 12.80 -9.08
CA ILE A 68 -19.21 11.52 -9.82
C ILE A 68 -17.73 11.22 -10.14
N GLU A 69 -16.88 12.24 -10.27
CA GLU A 69 -15.43 12.07 -10.53
C GLU A 69 -14.55 12.00 -9.27
N CYS A 70 -15.09 12.01 -8.04
CA CYS A 70 -14.29 11.90 -6.82
C CYS A 70 -13.47 10.60 -6.79
N ILE A 71 -14.02 9.51 -7.33
CA ILE A 71 -13.33 8.25 -7.64
C ILE A 71 -13.47 7.99 -9.15
N HIS A 72 -12.39 8.23 -9.90
CA HIS A 72 -12.36 8.09 -11.36
C HIS A 72 -11.27 7.10 -11.77
N LYS A 73 -11.63 6.04 -12.53
CA LYS A 73 -10.70 4.97 -12.96
C LYS A 73 -9.88 4.35 -11.81
N TYR A 74 -10.55 3.98 -10.72
CA TYR A 74 -9.92 3.41 -9.51
C TYR A 74 -8.82 4.30 -8.92
N ARG A 75 -9.02 5.63 -8.98
CA ARG A 75 -8.15 6.64 -8.39
C ARG A 75 -8.96 7.82 -7.84
N THR A 76 -8.57 8.33 -6.69
CA THR A 76 -9.09 9.56 -6.08
C THR A 76 -8.76 10.74 -6.99
N LEU A 77 -9.78 11.50 -7.38
CA LEU A 77 -9.81 12.51 -8.44
C LEU A 77 -9.28 12.02 -9.81
N GLY A 78 -9.11 10.72 -10.01
CA GLY A 78 -8.45 10.13 -11.17
C GLY A 78 -6.92 10.30 -11.20
N LEU A 79 -6.29 10.58 -10.05
CA LEU A 79 -4.87 10.93 -9.95
C LEU A 79 -4.10 9.97 -9.03
N ILE A 80 -4.49 9.88 -7.75
CA ILE A 80 -3.84 9.02 -6.75
C ILE A 80 -4.67 7.75 -6.49
N THR A 81 -4.03 6.61 -6.22
CA THR A 81 -4.73 5.33 -5.97
C THR A 81 -5.26 5.19 -4.55
N LEU A 82 -4.72 5.96 -3.60
CA LEU A 82 -5.05 5.94 -2.17
C LEU A 82 -6.36 6.67 -1.84
N THR A 83 -7.02 6.25 -0.76
CA THR A 83 -8.22 6.90 -0.18
C THR A 83 -8.00 7.42 1.24
N ARG A 84 -6.84 7.11 1.84
CA ARG A 84 -6.45 7.55 3.19
C ARG A 84 -4.99 8.04 3.21
N GLY A 85 -4.76 9.12 3.95
CA GLY A 85 -3.48 9.79 4.16
C GLY A 85 -2.91 9.56 5.57
N GLU A 86 -1.98 10.42 5.98
CA GLU A 86 -1.22 10.25 7.23
C GLU A 86 -2.03 10.60 8.50
N PRO A 87 -2.00 9.77 9.55
CA PRO A 87 -2.30 10.25 10.90
C PRO A 87 -1.16 11.16 11.40
N PHE A 88 -1.47 12.40 11.76
CA PHE A 88 -0.51 13.28 12.43
C PHE A 88 -0.10 12.66 13.79
N LEU A 89 1.22 12.54 14.01
CA LEU A 89 1.80 11.77 15.11
C LEU A 89 1.38 12.26 16.50
N LEU A 90 0.99 11.32 17.37
CA LEU A 90 1.07 11.46 18.82
C LEU A 90 1.98 10.35 19.40
N PRO A 91 2.91 10.67 20.31
CA PRO A 91 3.83 9.68 20.86
C PRO A 91 3.16 8.88 21.99
N MET A 92 3.19 7.54 21.95
CA MET A 92 2.90 6.73 23.14
C MET A 92 3.40 5.28 23.11
N SER A 93 3.80 4.79 24.30
CA SER A 93 4.74 3.69 24.52
C SER A 93 4.17 2.27 24.42
N ARG A 94 3.51 1.91 23.31
CA ARG A 94 3.14 0.51 22.99
C ARG A 94 3.45 0.21 21.52
N VAL A 95 3.60 -1.07 21.17
CA VAL A 95 3.93 -1.49 19.79
C VAL A 95 2.70 -1.28 18.89
N TYR A 96 2.58 -0.07 18.36
CA TYR A 96 1.62 0.28 17.31
C TYR A 96 2.31 0.18 15.96
N VAL A 97 1.76 -0.64 15.06
CA VAL A 97 2.25 -0.77 13.69
C VAL A 97 1.57 0.31 12.84
N TYR A 98 2.06 1.55 12.94
CA TYR A 98 1.65 2.61 12.02
C TYR A 98 2.29 2.38 10.65
N ALA A 99 1.46 2.33 9.61
CA ALA A 99 1.92 2.36 8.22
C ALA A 99 1.74 3.80 7.70
N PRO A 100 2.77 4.66 7.73
CA PRO A 100 2.63 6.06 7.35
C PRO A 100 2.32 6.21 5.84
N LEU A 101 1.08 6.56 5.51
CA LEU A 101 0.56 6.67 4.16
C LEU A 101 0.59 8.12 3.66
N ALA A 102 1.61 8.42 2.85
CA ALA A 102 1.66 9.55 1.93
C ALA A 102 1.83 10.97 2.52
N ILE A 103 2.94 11.20 3.25
CA ILE A 103 3.49 12.55 3.45
C ILE A 103 3.72 13.22 2.08
N GLY A 104 2.92 14.24 1.76
CA GLY A 104 3.06 15.06 0.55
C GLY A 104 1.76 15.31 -0.22
N ASP A 105 0.75 14.46 -0.04
CA ASP A 105 -0.55 14.56 -0.73
C ASP A 105 -1.53 15.57 -0.11
N MET A 106 -0.96 16.62 0.51
CA MET A 106 -1.64 17.84 0.96
C MET A 106 -2.67 18.45 -0.02
N PRO A 107 -2.52 18.42 -1.37
CA PRO A 107 -3.51 19.01 -2.27
C PRO A 107 -4.89 18.37 -2.13
N PHE A 108 -4.94 17.07 -1.83
CA PHE A 108 -6.16 16.30 -1.65
C PHE A 108 -6.77 16.48 -0.26
N GLU A 109 -6.04 17.05 0.70
CA GLU A 109 -6.48 17.26 2.09
C GLU A 109 -6.84 18.72 2.38
N LEU A 110 -6.15 19.67 1.74
CA LEU A 110 -6.32 21.10 1.99
C LEU A 110 -7.46 21.71 1.16
N PRO A 111 -8.15 22.74 1.69
CA PRO A 111 -9.04 23.58 0.90
C PRO A 111 -8.38 24.10 -0.39
N ASP A 112 -9.16 24.12 -1.47
CA ASP A 112 -8.72 24.41 -2.83
C ASP A 112 -7.92 25.73 -2.95
N ILE A 113 -8.25 26.74 -2.14
CA ILE A 113 -7.56 28.03 -2.05
C ILE A 113 -6.05 27.91 -1.76
N TYR A 114 -5.61 26.87 -1.05
CA TYR A 114 -4.18 26.61 -0.83
C TYR A 114 -3.54 26.05 -2.11
N THR A 115 -4.22 25.17 -2.82
CA THR A 115 -3.76 24.62 -4.11
C THR A 115 -3.67 25.72 -5.17
N GLN A 116 -4.66 26.61 -5.25
CA GLN A 116 -4.65 27.77 -6.15
C GLN A 116 -3.55 28.80 -5.83
N ARG A 117 -3.19 29.01 -4.56
CA ARG A 117 -2.25 30.09 -4.15
C ARG A 117 -0.83 29.63 -3.90
N VAL A 118 -0.62 28.40 -3.43
CA VAL A 118 0.69 27.85 -3.07
C VAL A 118 1.21 26.96 -4.18
N LEU A 119 0.41 25.96 -4.60
CA LEU A 119 0.86 24.95 -5.56
C LEU A 119 0.91 25.47 -7.01
N ALA A 120 0.09 26.48 -7.34
CA ALA A 120 0.22 27.23 -8.60
C ALA A 120 1.54 28.01 -8.73
N LEU A 121 2.19 28.35 -7.61
CA LEU A 121 3.46 29.07 -7.58
C LEU A 121 4.66 28.14 -7.32
N ALA A 122 4.43 26.84 -7.19
CA ALA A 122 5.49 25.86 -6.94
C ALA A 122 6.45 25.77 -8.15
N THR A 123 7.75 25.75 -7.86
CA THR A 123 8.82 25.51 -8.83
C THR A 123 9.73 24.40 -8.28
N PRO A 124 9.85 23.23 -8.94
CA PRO A 124 9.18 22.82 -10.18
C PRO A 124 7.64 22.76 -10.05
N PRO A 125 6.92 22.80 -11.18
CA PRO A 125 5.46 22.77 -11.18
C PRO A 125 4.90 21.50 -10.53
N PHE A 126 3.74 21.69 -9.90
CA PHE A 126 3.04 20.80 -8.98
C PHE A 126 3.29 19.28 -9.12
N HIS A 127 3.06 18.66 -10.28
CA HIS A 127 3.31 17.23 -10.47
C HIS A 127 3.59 16.88 -11.95
N PRO A 128 4.52 15.95 -12.28
CA PRO A 128 4.84 15.62 -13.69
C PRO A 128 3.71 14.91 -14.44
N ASN A 129 2.84 14.16 -13.74
CA ASN A 129 1.85 13.30 -14.39
C ASN A 129 0.46 13.95 -14.59
N TYR A 130 0.23 15.17 -14.10
CA TYR A 130 -1.05 15.87 -14.26
C TYR A 130 -0.91 17.38 -14.08
N THR A 131 -1.76 18.15 -14.78
CA THR A 131 -1.78 19.62 -14.66
C THR A 131 -2.62 20.08 -13.46
N LEU A 132 -2.30 21.28 -12.95
CA LEU A 132 -3.08 21.92 -11.90
C LEU A 132 -4.54 22.11 -12.31
N ASP A 133 -4.81 22.56 -13.53
CA ASP A 133 -6.18 22.78 -14.03
C ASP A 133 -7.02 21.50 -13.99
N ARG A 134 -6.42 20.35 -14.33
CA ARG A 134 -7.09 19.05 -14.30
C ARG A 134 -7.35 18.56 -12.87
N PHE A 135 -6.47 18.90 -11.93
CA PHE A 135 -6.70 18.68 -10.51
C PHE A 135 -7.84 19.57 -9.99
N MET A 136 -7.77 20.89 -10.27
CA MET A 136 -8.75 21.88 -9.82
C MET A 136 -10.16 21.65 -10.38
N ALA A 137 -10.30 21.11 -11.59
CA ALA A 137 -11.60 20.74 -12.17
C ALA A 137 -12.33 19.63 -11.41
N ARG A 138 -11.65 18.92 -10.48
CA ARG A 138 -12.18 17.79 -9.70
C ARG A 138 -12.07 17.98 -8.19
N ASN A 139 -11.19 18.87 -7.73
CA ASN A 139 -11.00 19.18 -6.32
C ASN A 139 -12.03 20.23 -5.85
N LEU A 140 -13.26 19.78 -5.60
CA LEU A 140 -14.44 20.60 -5.32
C LEU A 140 -14.75 20.71 -3.81
N THR A 141 -14.69 19.60 -3.06
CA THR A 141 -14.97 19.55 -1.61
C THR A 141 -13.91 18.76 -0.81
N PRO A 142 -12.61 19.13 -0.87
CA PRO A 142 -11.58 18.49 -0.03
C PRO A 142 -11.91 18.60 1.48
N PRO A 143 -11.48 17.63 2.32
CA PRO A 143 -10.49 16.58 2.04
C PRO A 143 -11.06 15.32 1.37
N TYR A 144 -10.35 14.79 0.37
CA TYR A 144 -10.62 13.52 -0.30
C TYR A 144 -9.82 12.32 0.27
N LEU A 145 -8.78 12.60 1.05
CA LEU A 145 -8.01 11.59 1.77
C LEU A 145 -8.33 11.70 3.27
N SER A 146 -8.75 10.58 3.87
CA SER A 146 -9.00 10.52 5.31
C SER A 146 -7.71 10.19 6.08
N ASN A 147 -7.43 10.92 7.15
CA ASN A 147 -6.33 10.63 8.08
C ASN A 147 -6.71 9.60 9.17
N GLN A 148 -7.90 9.00 9.09
CA GLN A 148 -8.37 8.03 10.06
C GLN A 148 -7.66 6.68 9.90
N VAL A 149 -6.98 6.23 10.95
CA VAL A 149 -6.33 4.90 10.99
C VAL A 149 -7.29 3.79 11.42
N ASP A 150 -7.13 2.62 10.79
CA ASP A 150 -7.67 1.36 11.29
C ASP A 150 -6.73 0.77 12.34
N ILE A 151 -7.21 0.62 13.58
CA ILE A 151 -6.44 0.08 14.70
C ILE A 151 -6.90 -1.36 14.99
N VAL A 152 -6.00 -2.33 14.80
CA VAL A 152 -6.25 -3.75 15.11
C VAL A 152 -5.38 -4.20 16.27
N HIS A 153 -6.01 -4.47 17.41
CA HIS A 153 -5.35 -5.06 18.57
C HIS A 153 -5.25 -6.58 18.42
N VAL A 154 -4.07 -7.14 18.70
CA VAL A 154 -3.84 -8.59 18.71
C VAL A 154 -3.14 -8.99 20.00
N SER A 155 -3.75 -9.92 20.75
CA SER A 155 -3.12 -10.54 21.92
C SER A 155 -1.93 -11.41 21.49
N LEU A 156 -0.81 -11.27 22.22
CA LEU A 156 0.41 -12.05 22.01
C LEU A 156 0.53 -13.27 22.93
N ASP A 157 -0.48 -13.53 23.77
CA ASP A 157 -0.40 -14.37 24.98
C ASP A 157 -0.38 -15.90 24.72
N GLN A 158 -0.09 -16.32 23.48
CA GLN A 158 0.04 -17.74 23.12
C GLN A 158 1.49 -18.02 22.67
N PRO A 159 2.11 -19.14 23.11
CA PRO A 159 3.53 -19.48 22.92
C PRO A 159 3.91 -19.91 21.48
N SER A 160 3.13 -19.50 20.48
CA SER A 160 3.45 -19.63 19.07
C SER A 160 4.59 -18.69 18.69
N VAL A 161 5.55 -19.14 17.88
CA VAL A 161 6.48 -18.22 17.20
C VAL A 161 5.66 -17.29 16.30
N ARG A 162 5.83 -15.98 16.47
CA ARG A 162 5.07 -14.95 15.77
C ARG A 162 6.01 -14.13 14.90
N ILE A 163 5.62 -14.00 13.63
CA ILE A 163 6.34 -13.22 12.63
C ILE A 163 5.36 -12.15 12.16
N LEU A 164 5.55 -10.93 12.65
CA LEU A 164 4.86 -9.78 12.10
C LEU A 164 5.67 -9.28 10.90
N SER A 165 5.07 -9.34 9.73
CA SER A 165 5.71 -8.94 8.48
C SER A 165 4.92 -7.85 7.76
N ILE A 166 5.60 -6.76 7.44
CA ILE A 166 5.21 -5.84 6.38
C ILE A 166 5.88 -6.43 5.13
N ILE A 167 5.09 -7.03 4.24
CA ILE A 167 5.61 -7.94 3.21
C ILE A 167 5.84 -7.24 1.88
N ASN A 168 6.97 -7.58 1.26
CA ASN A 168 7.15 -7.58 -0.20
C ASN A 168 8.12 -8.77 -0.65
N CYS A 169 7.80 -10.00 -0.14
CA CYS A 169 8.25 -11.47 -0.04
C CYS A 169 9.42 -12.26 -0.81
N ALA A 170 10.11 -13.32 -0.24
CA ALA A 170 11.38 -13.94 -0.76
C ALA A 170 11.75 -15.46 -0.76
N ARG A 171 12.96 -15.65 -1.36
CA ARG A 171 13.99 -16.69 -1.29
C ARG A 171 14.70 -16.84 0.05
N LYS A 172 14.66 -18.08 0.49
CA LYS A 172 15.44 -18.64 1.58
C LYS A 172 16.96 -18.57 1.34
N GLY A 173 17.75 -18.21 2.34
CA GLY A 173 19.21 -18.45 2.26
C GLY A 173 20.10 -17.61 3.17
N SER A 174 19.55 -16.58 3.81
CA SER A 174 20.30 -15.71 4.71
C SER A 174 19.73 -15.77 6.13
N GLY A 175 20.50 -15.35 7.14
CA GLY A 175 19.95 -15.11 8.48
C GLY A 175 18.93 -13.96 8.53
N ASN A 176 18.74 -13.25 7.42
CA ASN A 176 17.81 -12.13 7.29
C ASN A 176 16.49 -12.64 6.71
N LEU A 177 15.51 -12.91 7.59
CA LEU A 177 14.17 -13.34 7.18
C LEU A 177 13.46 -12.38 6.21
N ALA A 178 13.89 -11.11 6.08
CA ALA A 178 13.33 -10.10 5.19
C ALA A 178 14.04 -10.05 3.82
N LEU A 179 15.31 -10.45 3.73
CA LEU A 179 15.88 -10.88 2.45
C LEU A 179 15.36 -12.26 2.06
N ASP A 180 14.95 -13.05 3.06
CA ASP A 180 14.04 -14.19 2.93
C ASP A 180 12.54 -13.75 2.87
N LEU A 181 12.24 -12.42 2.89
CA LEU A 181 11.02 -11.74 2.36
C LEU A 181 11.16 -10.60 1.24
N LEU A 182 12.15 -10.55 0.30
CA LEU A 182 12.26 -9.87 -1.03
C LEU A 182 12.17 -10.68 -2.39
N TRP A 183 12.90 -11.80 -2.60
CA TRP A 183 13.15 -12.53 -3.90
C TRP A 183 12.15 -13.63 -4.44
N ASN A 184 11.64 -14.65 -3.73
CA ASN A 184 10.74 -15.73 -4.22
C ASN A 184 9.49 -15.24 -4.93
N THR A 185 9.14 -13.97 -4.72
CA THR A 185 8.02 -13.34 -5.41
C THR A 185 8.43 -12.56 -6.65
N LEU A 186 9.72 -12.21 -6.73
CA LEU A 186 10.44 -12.12 -8.00
C LEU A 186 10.61 -13.50 -8.67
N GLY A 187 10.32 -14.60 -7.94
CA GLY A 187 9.99 -15.93 -8.46
C GLY A 187 10.81 -17.10 -7.90
N GLY A 188 11.89 -16.83 -7.17
CA GLY A 188 12.61 -17.84 -6.38
C GLY A 188 13.74 -18.51 -7.13
N ASP A 189 13.96 -19.80 -6.87
CA ASP A 189 15.03 -20.60 -7.47
C ASP A 189 14.78 -20.98 -8.95
N GLY A 190 13.58 -20.70 -9.49
CA GLY A 190 13.27 -21.00 -10.88
C GLY A 190 14.09 -20.15 -11.86
N GLU A 191 14.52 -20.77 -12.97
CA GLU A 191 15.43 -20.19 -13.98
C GLU A 191 14.90 -18.90 -14.64
N VAL A 192 13.59 -18.67 -14.63
CA VAL A 192 12.93 -17.60 -15.37
C VAL A 192 12.96 -16.25 -14.62
N ASN A 193 13.45 -16.19 -13.38
CA ASN A 193 12.91 -15.23 -12.41
C ASN A 193 13.69 -13.92 -12.28
N LEU A 194 14.93 -13.93 -11.78
CA LEU A 194 15.64 -12.66 -11.53
C LEU A 194 16.05 -11.98 -12.85
N ASP A 195 16.67 -12.73 -13.77
CA ASP A 195 17.18 -12.16 -15.02
C ASP A 195 16.06 -11.66 -15.93
N SER A 196 14.92 -12.36 -16.03
CA SER A 196 13.77 -11.85 -16.79
C SER A 196 13.11 -10.64 -16.13
N LEU A 197 13.12 -10.54 -14.80
CA LEU A 197 12.52 -9.41 -14.09
C LEU A 197 13.42 -8.16 -14.17
N MET A 198 14.75 -8.34 -14.06
CA MET A 198 15.75 -7.29 -14.33
C MET A 198 15.76 -6.87 -15.81
N ALA A 199 15.61 -7.82 -16.75
CA ALA A 199 15.45 -7.50 -18.17
C ALA A 199 14.13 -6.75 -18.42
N ARG A 200 13.01 -7.15 -17.80
CA ARG A 200 11.72 -6.44 -17.92
C ARG A 200 11.74 -5.03 -17.35
N ALA A 201 12.60 -4.75 -16.36
CA ALA A 201 12.86 -3.39 -15.91
C ALA A 201 13.52 -2.51 -17.00
N GLN A 202 14.30 -3.10 -17.94
CA GLN A 202 14.76 -2.41 -19.15
C GLN A 202 13.64 -2.22 -20.20
N PHE A 203 12.60 -3.06 -20.18
CA PHE A 203 11.45 -3.02 -21.11
C PHE A 203 10.22 -2.28 -20.57
N GLY A 204 10.39 -1.40 -19.58
CA GLY A 204 9.39 -0.38 -19.20
C GLY A 204 8.34 -0.80 -18.16
N GLN A 205 8.31 -2.05 -17.70
CA GLN A 205 7.56 -2.42 -16.49
C GLN A 205 8.45 -2.15 -15.26
N ARG A 206 8.27 -1.00 -14.61
CA ARG A 206 8.91 -0.74 -13.31
C ARG A 206 8.29 -1.62 -12.23
N VAL A 207 9.15 -2.12 -11.35
CA VAL A 207 8.78 -2.65 -10.04
C VAL A 207 8.92 -1.48 -9.05
N ASP A 208 7.90 -1.25 -8.23
CA ASP A 208 7.91 -0.17 -7.24
C ASP A 208 8.86 -0.48 -6.07
N ASP A 209 9.21 0.55 -5.30
CA ASP A 209 10.08 0.43 -4.14
C ASP A 209 9.52 -0.55 -3.11
N THR A 210 10.33 -1.56 -2.82
CA THR A 210 9.88 -2.82 -2.22
C THR A 210 10.50 -2.96 -0.82
N THR A 211 9.80 -2.42 0.19
CA THR A 211 10.27 -2.37 1.59
C THR A 211 9.64 -3.46 2.44
N ILE A 212 10.46 -4.15 3.24
CA ILE A 212 10.05 -5.32 4.02
C ILE A 212 10.57 -5.19 5.44
N VAL A 213 9.67 -5.32 6.41
CA VAL A 213 10.03 -5.28 7.84
C VAL A 213 9.51 -6.55 8.49
N ILE A 214 10.39 -7.28 9.17
CA ILE A 214 10.02 -8.44 9.96
C ILE A 214 10.39 -8.19 11.40
N LEU A 215 9.38 -8.31 12.27
CA LEU A 215 9.54 -8.24 13.71
C LEU A 215 9.30 -9.66 14.26
N PRO A 216 10.34 -10.34 14.78
CA PRO A 216 10.16 -11.53 15.60
C PRO A 216 9.53 -11.10 16.94
N LEU A 217 8.48 -11.81 17.36
CA LEU A 217 7.73 -11.59 18.59
C LEU A 217 7.75 -12.85 19.46
#